data_AF-A0A1E4TF37-F1
#
_entry.id   AF-A0A1E4TF37-F1
#
_cell.length_a   1.000
_cell.length_b   1.000
_cell.length_c   1.000
_cell.angle_alpha   90.00
_cell.angle_beta   90.00
_cell.angle_gamma   90.00
#
_symmetry.space_group_name_H-M   'P 1'
#
loop_
_entity.id
_entity.type
_entity.pdbx_description
1 polymer ?
#
loop_
_entity_poly.entity_id
_entity_poly.type
_entity_poly.pdbx_seq_one_letter_code
_entity_poly.pdbx_strand_id
1 'polypeptide(L)'
;MISLKHRKLLVGLLAVFSVLAVWTNRRTSTRVQDKVLIVESGEDELSIETVDWSRVAYVTYATSSDYLCNAVILTAELRKLTQANIVTLIEANLLDDHVTSLLTALKQSSTVVEIDSVDERASDSWDHSFVKLHSFNLTQFDRIVYLDCDALLLKPIDYLFLLPWDHQIFAHAYWTDLQLGSYLMVLSPSTHVFNTLWRLVKNRNKDKNIYDMDILSTVSPSYLYDPSHVGATKKYLLPAYPNIMLTGELKTKNHNTFLKSRYASQPLSDWPSMRQNISLVHFSDWPDPKPWVFNNIYDDLPVCDGLSCSDHQVWISYHQKYHSLHNKYCPS
;
A
#
# COMPACT_ATOMS: atom_id res chain seq x y z
N MET A 1 -13.77 -57.35 54.69
CA MET A 1 -13.76 -58.16 53.44
C MET A 1 -14.69 -57.51 52.42
N ILE A 2 -14.15 -56.67 51.54
CA ILE A 2 -14.91 -56.03 50.47
C ILE A 2 -15.03 -57.04 49.32
N SER A 3 -16.26 -57.35 48.95
CA SER A 3 -16.67 -58.35 47.96
C SER A 3 -15.91 -58.24 46.63
N LEU A 4 -15.54 -59.40 46.07
CA LEU A 4 -14.87 -59.55 44.76
C LEU A 4 -15.63 -58.87 43.60
N LYS A 5 -16.95 -58.62 43.76
CA LYS A 5 -17.77 -57.86 42.80
C LYS A 5 -17.46 -56.36 42.77
N HIS A 6 -16.98 -55.77 43.87
CA HIS A 6 -16.64 -54.33 43.92
C HIS A 6 -15.26 -54.02 43.34
N ARG A 7 -14.34 -55.00 43.27
CA ARG A 7 -13.06 -54.85 42.58
C ARG A 7 -13.20 -54.79 41.05
N LYS A 8 -14.15 -55.54 40.46
CA LYS A 8 -14.39 -55.50 39.00
C LYS A 8 -15.06 -54.20 38.55
N LEU A 9 -15.92 -53.60 39.38
CA LEU A 9 -16.53 -52.30 39.09
C LEU A 9 -15.51 -51.15 39.17
N LEU A 10 -14.59 -51.19 40.14
CA LEU A 10 -13.53 -50.18 40.27
C LEU A 10 -12.50 -50.24 39.13
N VAL A 11 -12.14 -51.44 38.67
CA VAL A 11 -11.21 -51.59 37.54
C VAL A 11 -11.87 -51.17 36.22
N GLY A 12 -13.18 -51.42 36.05
CA GLY A 12 -13.95 -50.92 34.91
C GLY A 12 -14.08 -49.39 34.88
N LEU A 13 -14.33 -48.76 36.04
CA LEU A 13 -14.39 -47.29 36.15
C LEU A 13 -13.03 -46.63 35.93
N LEU A 14 -11.93 -47.21 36.43
CA LEU A 14 -10.58 -46.70 36.18
C LEU A 14 -10.15 -46.84 34.71
N ALA A 15 -10.56 -47.91 34.02
CA ALA A 15 -10.29 -48.10 32.59
C ALA A 15 -11.09 -47.11 31.72
N VAL A 16 -12.34 -46.82 32.07
CA VAL A 16 -13.16 -45.80 31.36
C VAL A 16 -12.62 -44.39 31.61
N PHE A 17 -12.16 -44.07 32.83
CA PHE A 17 -11.50 -42.79 33.12
C PHE A 17 -10.14 -42.64 32.43
N SER A 18 -9.36 -43.71 32.25
CA SER A 18 -8.09 -43.62 31.54
C SER A 18 -8.25 -43.58 30.02
N VAL A 19 -9.28 -44.22 29.45
CA VAL A 19 -9.61 -44.06 28.02
C VAL A 19 -10.23 -42.68 27.74
N LEU A 20 -11.09 -42.16 28.63
CA LEU A 20 -11.60 -40.78 28.51
C LEU A 20 -10.52 -39.75 28.76
N ALA A 21 -9.59 -39.94 29.71
CA ALA A 21 -8.45 -39.06 29.89
C ALA A 21 -7.48 -39.12 28.70
N VAL A 22 -7.29 -40.27 28.05
CA VAL A 22 -6.48 -40.36 26.81
C VAL A 22 -7.19 -39.73 25.61
N TRP A 23 -8.53 -39.64 25.61
CA TRP A 23 -9.30 -39.01 24.54
C TRP A 23 -9.56 -37.51 24.76
N THR A 24 -9.71 -37.06 26.01
CA THR A 24 -9.81 -35.63 26.36
C THR A 24 -8.45 -34.95 26.46
N ASN A 25 -7.35 -35.71 26.65
CA ASN A 25 -5.97 -35.21 26.64
C ASN A 25 -5.25 -35.43 25.29
N ARG A 26 -5.99 -35.84 24.24
CA ARG A 26 -5.56 -35.85 22.82
C ARG A 26 -6.16 -34.72 21.98
N ARG A 27 -6.70 -33.68 22.63
CA ARG A 27 -6.59 -32.32 22.13
C ARG A 27 -5.49 -31.63 22.92
N THR A 28 -4.26 -32.07 22.71
CA THR A 28 -3.18 -31.10 22.61
C THR A 28 -3.64 -30.14 21.52
N SER A 29 -4.24 -29.02 21.94
CA SER A 29 -4.15 -27.80 21.17
C SER A 29 -2.66 -27.63 21.00
N THR A 30 -2.17 -28.09 19.86
CA THR A 30 -0.97 -27.56 19.26
C THR A 30 -1.20 -26.07 19.33
N ARG A 31 -0.55 -25.45 20.31
CA ARG A 31 -0.28 -24.03 20.30
C ARG A 31 0.51 -23.90 19.00
N VAL A 32 -0.23 -23.66 17.92
CA VAL A 32 0.33 -23.12 16.69
C VAL A 32 0.92 -21.82 17.21
N GLN A 33 2.22 -21.86 17.47
CA GLN A 33 3.01 -20.65 17.42
C GLN A 33 2.76 -20.20 15.99
N ASP A 34 1.77 -19.33 15.82
CA ASP A 34 1.58 -18.61 14.58
C ASP A 34 2.92 -17.97 14.32
N LYS A 35 3.63 -18.49 13.32
CA LYS A 35 4.85 -17.92 12.81
C LYS A 35 4.50 -16.49 12.47
N VAL A 36 4.87 -15.61 13.39
CA VAL A 36 5.24 -14.23 13.11
C VAL A 36 6.06 -14.30 11.81
N LEU A 37 5.84 -13.39 10.86
CA LEU A 37 6.91 -13.06 9.91
C LEU A 37 8.02 -12.36 10.72
N ILE A 38 8.66 -13.11 11.62
CA ILE A 38 10.09 -13.07 11.74
C ILE A 38 10.50 -13.91 10.54
N VAL A 39 11.20 -13.27 9.61
CA VAL A 39 12.06 -13.98 8.67
C VAL A 39 12.91 -14.92 9.53
N GLU A 40 12.53 -16.21 9.62
CA GLU A 40 13.35 -17.21 10.28
C GLU A 40 14.62 -17.29 9.43
N SER A 41 15.65 -16.63 9.95
CA SER A 41 16.99 -16.52 9.39
C SER A 41 17.51 -17.89 8.99
N GLY A 42 17.63 -18.07 7.69
CA GLY A 42 18.21 -19.24 7.06
C GLY A 42 18.42 -19.03 5.57
N GLU A 43 18.71 -17.79 5.14
CA GLU A 43 19.19 -17.35 3.82
C GLU A 43 19.40 -15.83 3.94
N ASP A 44 20.48 -15.30 3.35
CA ASP A 44 21.06 -13.97 3.57
C ASP A 44 20.09 -12.85 3.99
N GLU A 45 20.39 -12.18 5.11
CA GLU A 45 19.67 -11.00 5.56
C GLU A 45 19.81 -9.90 4.49
N LEU A 46 18.80 -9.78 3.63
CA LEU A 46 18.69 -8.73 2.61
C LEU A 46 18.78 -7.37 3.31
N SER A 47 19.97 -6.79 3.25
CA SER A 47 20.25 -5.47 3.83
C SER A 47 20.16 -4.41 2.75
N ILE A 48 19.90 -3.17 3.14
CA ILE A 48 19.85 -2.07 2.19
C ILE A 48 21.19 -1.87 1.45
N GLU A 49 22.29 -2.30 2.06
CA GLU A 49 23.64 -2.25 1.48
C GLU A 49 23.81 -3.23 0.30
N THR A 50 22.97 -4.27 0.23
CA THR A 50 22.97 -5.26 -0.86
C THR A 50 22.12 -4.86 -2.06
N VAL A 51 21.36 -3.76 -1.97
CA VAL A 51 20.51 -3.29 -3.07
C VAL A 51 21.38 -2.75 -4.19
N ASP A 52 21.26 -3.35 -5.38
CA ASP A 52 21.79 -2.76 -6.60
C ASP A 52 20.89 -1.60 -7.04
N TRP A 53 21.26 -0.39 -6.63
CA TRP A 53 20.53 0.85 -6.94
C TRP A 53 20.34 1.11 -8.44
N SER A 54 21.21 0.55 -9.29
CA SER A 54 21.09 0.68 -10.74
C SER A 54 19.95 -0.16 -11.32
N ARG A 55 19.51 -1.20 -10.58
CA ARG A 55 18.48 -2.15 -10.99
C ARG A 55 17.12 -1.91 -10.35
N VAL A 56 17.00 -0.93 -9.46
CA VAL A 56 15.72 -0.59 -8.80
C VAL A 56 15.28 0.83 -9.09
N ALA A 57 13.97 1.07 -9.07
CA ALA A 57 13.41 2.38 -9.34
C ALA A 57 12.18 2.71 -8.47
N TYR A 58 12.07 3.98 -8.08
CA TYR A 58 10.78 4.59 -7.78
C TYR A 58 10.09 5.00 -9.07
N VAL A 59 8.78 4.79 -9.16
CA VAL A 59 7.97 5.20 -10.32
C VAL A 59 6.76 5.98 -9.84
N THR A 60 6.45 7.07 -10.53
CA THR A 60 5.20 7.82 -10.37
C THR A 60 4.67 8.25 -11.73
N TYR A 61 3.48 8.86 -11.79
CA TYR A 61 2.91 9.36 -13.03
C TYR A 61 2.31 10.76 -12.90
N ALA A 62 2.20 11.46 -14.02
CA ALA A 62 1.49 12.73 -14.12
C ALA A 62 0.70 12.84 -15.42
N THR A 63 -0.57 13.24 -15.31
CA THR A 63 -1.53 13.35 -16.42
C THR A 63 -2.25 14.69 -16.45
N SER A 64 -1.84 15.64 -15.60
CA SER A 64 -2.32 17.02 -15.57
C SER A 64 -1.23 17.93 -15.00
N SER A 65 -1.41 19.25 -15.11
CA SER A 65 -0.47 20.23 -14.53
C SER A 65 -0.32 20.08 -13.01
N ASP A 66 -1.43 19.81 -12.30
CA ASP A 66 -1.41 19.59 -10.84
C ASP A 66 -0.65 18.32 -10.49
N TYR A 67 -0.92 17.23 -11.22
CA TYR A 67 -0.20 15.97 -11.02
C TYR A 67 1.28 16.09 -11.39
N LEU A 68 1.61 16.93 -12.37
CA LEU A 68 2.99 17.21 -12.74
C LEU A 68 3.71 17.96 -11.62
N CYS A 69 3.08 18.98 -11.04
CA CYS A 69 3.60 19.66 -9.86
C CYS A 69 3.84 18.66 -8.71
N ASN A 70 2.85 17.83 -8.42
CA ASN A 70 2.97 16.80 -7.38
C ASN A 70 4.10 15.81 -7.66
N ALA A 71 4.28 15.41 -8.92
CA ALA A 71 5.41 14.57 -9.32
C ALA A 71 6.75 15.27 -9.11
N VAL A 72 6.86 16.57 -9.39
CA VAL A 72 8.08 17.36 -9.06
C VAL A 72 8.34 17.32 -7.56
N ILE A 73 7.33 17.58 -6.73
CA ILE A 73 7.46 17.53 -5.26
C ILE A 73 7.93 16.14 -4.80
N LEU A 74 7.21 15.08 -5.18
CA LEU A 74 7.51 13.71 -4.75
C LEU A 74 8.92 13.27 -5.18
N THR A 75 9.28 13.49 -6.44
CA THR A 75 10.60 13.08 -6.96
C THR A 75 11.73 13.88 -6.34
N ALA A 76 11.54 15.17 -6.07
CA ALA A 76 12.53 16.00 -5.38
C ALA A 76 12.71 15.58 -3.92
N GLU A 77 11.64 15.18 -3.23
CA GLU A 77 11.74 14.65 -1.85
C GLU A 77 12.39 13.26 -1.81
N LEU A 78 12.00 12.34 -2.72
CA LEU A 78 12.62 11.02 -2.85
C LEU A 78 14.12 11.12 -3.12
N ARG A 79 14.54 12.00 -4.03
CA ARG A 79 15.96 12.16 -4.40
C ARG A 79 16.86 12.53 -3.22
N LYS A 80 16.32 13.14 -2.16
CA LYS A 80 17.07 13.45 -0.93
C LYS A 80 17.33 12.23 -0.05
N LEU A 81 16.55 11.16 -0.24
CA LEU A 81 16.46 10.03 0.67
C LEU A 81 16.91 8.70 0.06
N THR A 82 16.97 8.61 -1.27
CA THR A 82 17.27 7.36 -1.99
C THR A 82 18.35 7.52 -3.05
N GLN A 83 19.03 6.42 -3.34
CA GLN A 83 19.95 6.26 -4.47
C GLN A 83 19.29 5.56 -5.67
N ALA A 84 18.06 5.06 -5.52
CA ALA A 84 17.34 4.40 -6.59
C ALA A 84 17.13 5.33 -7.80
N ASN A 85 16.91 4.72 -8.95
CA ASN A 85 16.38 5.45 -10.11
C ASN A 85 15.02 6.04 -9.74
N ILE A 86 14.67 7.18 -10.34
CA ILE A 86 13.34 7.76 -10.19
C ILE A 86 12.82 7.98 -11.60
N VAL A 87 11.68 7.40 -11.92
CA VAL A 87 11.05 7.50 -13.23
C VAL A 87 9.69 8.15 -13.07
N THR A 88 9.39 9.11 -13.93
CA THR A 88 8.06 9.72 -14.01
C THR A 88 7.45 9.42 -15.37
N LEU A 89 6.32 8.73 -15.35
CA LEU A 89 5.50 8.48 -16.52
C LEU A 89 4.63 9.71 -16.76
N ILE A 90 4.70 10.30 -17.95
CA ILE A 90 3.87 11.45 -18.30
C ILE A 90 3.05 11.14 -19.53
N GLU A 91 1.83 11.66 -19.57
CA GLU A 91 1.01 11.55 -20.77
C GLU A 91 1.49 12.54 -21.84
N ALA A 92 1.63 12.08 -23.08
CA ALA A 92 2.25 12.89 -24.15
C ALA A 92 1.48 14.20 -24.43
N ASN A 93 0.16 14.21 -24.25
CA ASN A 93 -0.69 15.40 -24.40
C ASN A 93 -0.44 16.48 -23.33
N LEU A 94 0.24 16.16 -22.23
CA LEU A 94 0.59 17.11 -21.18
C LEU A 94 1.76 18.03 -21.56
N LEU A 95 2.53 17.68 -22.59
CA LEU A 95 3.81 18.29 -22.94
C LEU A 95 3.71 19.63 -23.71
N ASP A 96 2.67 20.41 -23.44
CA ASP A 96 2.53 21.74 -24.06
C ASP A 96 3.48 22.78 -23.43
N ASP A 97 3.55 23.97 -24.05
CA ASP A 97 4.45 25.04 -23.62
C ASP A 97 4.15 25.54 -22.19
N HIS A 98 2.92 25.36 -21.68
CA HIS A 98 2.50 25.88 -20.37
C HIS A 98 3.17 25.16 -19.19
N VAL A 99 3.64 23.93 -19.38
CA VAL A 99 4.27 23.13 -18.31
C VAL A 99 5.80 23.05 -18.40
N THR A 100 6.42 23.80 -19.31
CA THR A 100 7.87 23.72 -19.59
C THR A 100 8.75 23.86 -18.36
N SER A 101 8.40 24.77 -17.44
CA SER A 101 9.15 25.01 -16.19
C SER A 101 9.07 23.80 -15.25
N LEU A 102 7.87 23.23 -15.07
CA LEU A 102 7.64 22.04 -14.26
C LEU A 102 8.32 20.81 -14.86
N LEU A 103 8.27 20.63 -16.18
CA LEU A 103 9.00 19.55 -16.85
C LEU A 103 10.51 19.68 -16.68
N THR A 104 11.03 20.90 -16.73
CA THR A 104 12.45 21.17 -16.48
C THR A 104 12.82 20.81 -15.04
N ALA A 105 12.00 21.20 -14.06
CA ALA A 105 12.20 20.83 -12.66
C ALA A 105 12.12 19.31 -12.45
N LEU A 106 11.15 18.64 -13.07
CA LEU A 106 10.97 17.19 -12.98
C LEU A 106 12.19 16.43 -13.50
N LYS A 107 12.73 16.86 -14.65
CA LYS A 107 13.94 16.27 -15.27
C LYS A 107 15.21 16.42 -14.40
N GLN A 108 15.20 17.27 -13.38
CA GLN A 108 16.32 17.38 -12.43
C GLN A 108 16.32 16.25 -11.38
N SER A 109 15.15 15.65 -11.08
CA SER A 109 15.00 14.63 -10.05
C SER A 109 14.64 13.26 -10.60
N SER A 110 14.06 13.17 -11.81
CA SER A 110 13.65 11.91 -12.42
C SER A 110 13.93 11.81 -13.93
N THR A 111 14.00 10.57 -14.42
CA THR A 111 13.90 10.27 -15.84
C THR A 111 12.44 10.33 -16.27
N VAL A 112 12.14 11.15 -17.27
CA VAL A 112 10.79 11.32 -17.81
C VAL A 112 10.57 10.33 -18.95
N VAL A 113 9.48 9.57 -18.88
CA VAL A 113 9.05 8.64 -19.93
C VAL A 113 7.67 9.05 -20.41
N GLU A 114 7.58 9.35 -21.70
CA GLU A 114 6.33 9.77 -22.34
C GLU A 114 5.50 8.54 -22.70
N ILE A 115 4.22 8.61 -22.37
CA ILE A 115 3.23 7.56 -22.58
C ILE A 115 2.13 8.13 -23.45
N ASP A 116 1.83 7.44 -24.55
CA ASP A 116 0.69 7.77 -25.39
C ASP A 116 -0.61 7.57 -24.61
N SER A 117 -1.52 8.52 -24.76
CA SER A 117 -2.86 8.42 -24.17
C SER A 117 -3.53 7.12 -24.61
N VAL A 118 -4.18 6.43 -23.67
CA VAL A 118 -4.87 5.15 -23.95
C VAL A 118 -5.99 5.33 -24.99
N ASP A 119 -6.54 6.54 -25.08
CA ASP A 119 -7.61 6.89 -26.00
C ASP A 119 -7.60 8.40 -26.33
N GLU A 120 -7.64 8.75 -27.61
CA GLU A 120 -7.83 10.14 -28.07
C GLU A 120 -9.20 10.71 -27.66
N ARG A 121 -10.12 9.85 -27.20
CA ARG A 121 -11.50 10.21 -26.77
C ARG A 121 -11.73 10.08 -25.27
N ALA A 122 -10.71 9.88 -24.45
CA ALA A 122 -10.87 9.81 -23.00
C ALA A 122 -11.37 11.18 -22.48
N SER A 123 -12.68 11.29 -22.26
CA SER A 123 -13.31 12.47 -21.64
C SER A 123 -13.31 12.40 -20.11
N ASP A 124 -12.96 11.24 -19.55
CA ASP A 124 -13.16 10.93 -18.13
C ASP A 124 -11.81 10.85 -17.40
N SER A 125 -11.69 11.60 -16.29
CA SER A 125 -10.46 11.78 -15.52
C SER A 125 -9.79 10.49 -15.03
N TRP A 126 -10.54 9.39 -14.94
CA TRP A 126 -10.08 8.11 -14.40
C TRP A 126 -9.33 7.25 -15.41
N ASP A 127 -9.58 7.44 -16.71
CA ASP A 127 -8.87 6.70 -17.76
C ASP A 127 -7.36 6.98 -17.75
N HIS A 128 -6.98 8.17 -17.27
CA HIS A 128 -5.59 8.58 -17.10
C HIS A 128 -4.85 7.77 -16.02
N SER A 129 -5.57 7.17 -15.07
CA SER A 129 -4.95 6.34 -14.03
C SER A 129 -4.27 5.09 -14.60
N PHE A 130 -4.69 4.59 -15.78
CA PHE A 130 -4.08 3.42 -16.41
C PHE A 130 -2.63 3.64 -16.87
N VAL A 131 -2.18 4.89 -16.99
CA VAL A 131 -0.77 5.23 -17.28
C VAL A 131 0.17 4.53 -16.29
N LYS A 132 -0.24 4.38 -15.02
CA LYS A 132 0.57 3.70 -14.01
C LYS A 132 0.90 2.24 -14.33
N LEU A 133 0.08 1.57 -15.15
CA LEU A 133 0.30 0.19 -15.56
C LEU A 133 1.54 0.03 -16.43
N HIS A 134 2.02 1.10 -17.08
CA HIS A 134 3.29 1.08 -17.80
C HIS A 134 4.50 0.80 -16.89
N SER A 135 4.37 0.95 -15.57
CA SER A 135 5.36 0.51 -14.60
C SER A 135 5.69 -0.99 -14.75
N PHE A 136 4.72 -1.83 -15.14
CA PHE A 136 4.95 -3.26 -15.38
C PHE A 136 5.82 -3.53 -16.60
N ASN A 137 5.99 -2.56 -17.51
CA ASN A 137 6.78 -2.72 -18.73
C ASN A 137 8.21 -2.16 -18.60
N LEU A 138 8.58 -1.58 -17.44
CA LEU A 138 9.92 -1.06 -17.18
C LEU A 138 10.90 -2.18 -16.79
N THR A 139 11.08 -3.14 -17.69
CA THR A 139 11.85 -4.39 -17.48
C THR A 139 13.37 -4.19 -17.46
N GLN A 140 13.85 -2.96 -17.67
CA GLN A 140 15.23 -2.60 -17.36
C GLN A 140 15.50 -2.61 -15.85
N PHE A 141 14.47 -2.56 -15.00
CA PHE A 141 14.59 -2.68 -13.55
C PHE A 141 14.13 -4.07 -13.08
N ASP A 142 14.80 -4.59 -12.06
CA ASP A 142 14.42 -5.83 -11.38
C ASP A 142 13.31 -5.61 -10.36
N ARG A 143 13.25 -4.39 -9.77
CA ARG A 143 12.28 -4.03 -8.75
C ARG A 143 11.83 -2.58 -8.89
N ILE A 144 10.52 -2.36 -8.74
CA ILE A 144 9.92 -1.03 -8.78
C ILE A 144 9.11 -0.78 -7.52
N VAL A 145 9.26 0.40 -6.92
CA VAL A 145 8.30 0.93 -5.95
C VAL A 145 7.51 2.04 -6.65
N TYR A 146 6.27 1.74 -6.99
CA TYR A 146 5.35 2.72 -7.54
C TYR A 146 4.65 3.50 -6.43
N LEU A 147 4.52 4.82 -6.61
CA LEU A 147 3.80 5.73 -5.73
C LEU A 147 2.92 6.67 -6.57
N ASP A 148 1.65 6.83 -6.20
CA ASP A 148 0.86 7.96 -6.72
C ASP A 148 1.51 9.29 -6.26
N CYS A 149 1.51 10.31 -7.13
CA CYS A 149 2.23 11.56 -6.87
C CYS A 149 1.56 12.47 -5.82
N ASP A 150 0.30 12.21 -5.48
CA ASP A 150 -0.45 12.84 -4.39
C ASP A 150 -0.19 12.17 -3.03
N ALA A 151 1.04 11.67 -2.83
CA ALA A 151 1.54 11.18 -1.57
C ALA A 151 2.57 12.17 -0.95
N LEU A 152 2.50 12.33 0.36
CA LEU A 152 3.46 13.06 1.18
C LEU A 152 4.42 12.09 1.86
N LEU A 153 5.71 12.22 1.55
CA LEU A 153 6.77 11.43 2.16
C LEU A 153 7.10 11.95 3.57
N LEU A 154 6.93 11.09 4.58
CA LEU A 154 7.22 11.40 5.98
C LEU A 154 8.54 10.78 6.45
N LYS A 155 8.91 9.61 5.92
CA LYS A 155 10.12 8.85 6.31
C LYS A 155 10.78 8.20 5.09
N PRO A 156 12.07 7.81 5.18
CA PRO A 156 12.70 6.96 4.18
C PRO A 156 11.96 5.62 4.04
N ILE A 157 11.79 5.15 2.80
CA ILE A 157 11.01 3.94 2.48
C ILE A 157 11.77 2.97 1.57
N ASP A 158 13.10 3.07 1.50
CA ASP A 158 13.93 2.16 0.69
C ASP A 158 13.81 0.69 1.14
N TYR A 159 13.38 0.43 2.38
CA TYR A 159 13.09 -0.92 2.87
C TYR A 159 12.05 -1.66 2.00
N LEU A 160 11.24 -0.94 1.23
CA LEU A 160 10.28 -1.56 0.30
C LEU A 160 10.97 -2.37 -0.80
N PHE A 161 12.21 -2.05 -1.17
CA PHE A 161 13.01 -2.85 -2.11
C PHE A 161 13.50 -4.19 -1.51
N LEU A 162 13.46 -4.32 -0.18
CA LEU A 162 13.86 -5.55 0.52
C LEU A 162 12.70 -6.54 0.69
N LEU A 163 11.47 -6.14 0.34
CA LEU A 163 10.32 -7.04 0.37
C LEU A 163 10.49 -8.19 -0.64
N PRO A 164 9.87 -9.36 -0.42
CA PRO A 164 10.04 -10.55 -1.27
C PRO A 164 9.95 -10.28 -2.77
N TRP A 165 10.99 -10.68 -3.51
CA TRP A 165 11.23 -10.31 -4.92
C TRP A 165 10.41 -11.12 -5.93
N ASP A 166 9.94 -12.29 -5.53
CA ASP A 166 9.15 -13.22 -6.34
C ASP A 166 7.68 -12.83 -6.50
N HIS A 167 7.26 -11.69 -5.91
CA HIS A 167 5.86 -11.30 -5.84
C HIS A 167 5.63 -9.82 -6.15
N GLN A 168 4.46 -9.56 -6.76
CA GLN A 168 3.83 -8.24 -6.81
C GLN A 168 3.17 -7.99 -5.45
N ILE A 169 3.50 -6.86 -4.83
CA ILE A 169 2.97 -6.48 -3.53
C ILE A 169 2.20 -5.16 -3.72
N PHE A 170 1.01 -5.08 -3.15
CA PHE A 170 0.15 -3.91 -3.25
C PHE A 170 -0.22 -3.43 -1.86
N ALA A 171 -0.35 -2.12 -1.69
CA ALA A 171 -0.94 -1.58 -0.47
C ALA A 171 -2.33 -2.18 -0.24
N HIS A 172 -2.71 -2.41 1.01
CA HIS A 172 -4.07 -2.83 1.34
C HIS A 172 -5.01 -1.63 1.32
N ALA A 173 -6.03 -1.66 0.45
CA ALA A 173 -7.21 -0.78 0.57
C ALA A 173 -8.03 -1.18 1.82
N TYR A 174 -7.59 -0.71 2.98
CA TYR A 174 -8.01 -1.19 4.31
C TYR A 174 -9.48 -0.91 4.67
N TRP A 175 -10.17 -0.07 3.89
CA TRP A 175 -11.63 0.10 3.98
C TRP A 175 -12.41 -1.05 3.34
N THR A 176 -11.73 -1.98 2.67
CA THR A 176 -12.32 -3.18 2.09
C THR A 176 -11.58 -4.45 2.51
N ASP A 177 -12.29 -5.57 2.49
CA ASP A 177 -11.70 -6.86 2.85
C ASP A 177 -10.75 -7.42 1.78
N LEU A 178 -10.87 -7.02 0.50
CA LEU A 178 -10.23 -7.71 -0.63
C LEU A 178 -9.55 -6.82 -1.68
N GLN A 179 -9.77 -5.50 -1.70
CA GLN A 179 -9.23 -4.66 -2.77
C GLN A 179 -7.75 -4.30 -2.56
N LEU A 180 -7.06 -4.15 -3.69
CA LEU A 180 -5.70 -3.67 -3.77
C LEU A 180 -5.71 -2.15 -3.84
N GLY A 181 -4.86 -1.50 -3.06
CA GLY A 181 -4.50 -0.11 -3.23
C GLY A 181 -3.40 0.03 -4.27
N SER A 182 -3.72 0.66 -5.40
CA SER A 182 -2.75 0.94 -6.47
C SER A 182 -1.93 2.21 -6.24
N TYR A 183 -2.16 2.92 -5.12
CA TYR A 183 -1.46 4.13 -4.72
C TYR A 183 -0.04 3.86 -4.18
N LEU A 184 0.25 2.63 -3.77
CA LEU A 184 1.59 2.12 -3.46
C LEU A 184 1.69 0.67 -3.91
N MET A 185 2.65 0.37 -4.78
CA MET A 185 2.90 -0.98 -5.28
C MET A 185 4.39 -1.27 -5.28
N VAL A 186 4.77 -2.51 -4.94
CA VAL A 186 6.13 -3.01 -5.10
C VAL A 186 6.09 -4.12 -6.13
N LEU A 187 6.69 -3.84 -7.28
CA LEU A 187 6.50 -4.60 -8.51
C LEU A 187 7.79 -5.28 -8.94
N SER A 188 7.65 -6.47 -9.50
CA SER A 188 8.67 -7.15 -10.31
C SER A 188 8.25 -7.01 -11.77
N PRO A 189 8.83 -6.07 -12.56
CA PRO A 189 8.33 -5.73 -13.89
C PRO A 189 8.32 -6.93 -14.83
N SER A 190 7.29 -7.03 -15.67
CA SER A 190 7.13 -8.11 -16.64
C SER A 190 6.28 -7.65 -17.82
N THR A 191 6.87 -7.64 -19.02
CA THR A 191 6.16 -7.34 -20.27
C THR A 191 4.99 -8.31 -20.49
N HIS A 192 5.06 -9.55 -20.01
CA HIS A 192 3.94 -10.50 -20.10
C HIS A 192 2.74 -10.05 -19.23
N VAL A 193 3.01 -9.64 -17.98
CA VAL A 193 1.99 -9.11 -17.07
C VAL A 193 1.41 -7.81 -17.63
N PHE A 194 2.27 -6.89 -18.08
CA PHE A 194 1.87 -5.65 -18.73
C PHE A 194 0.92 -5.90 -19.92
N ASN A 195 1.31 -6.78 -20.86
CA ASN A 195 0.48 -7.09 -22.01
C ASN A 195 -0.88 -7.69 -21.64
N THR A 196 -0.94 -8.42 -20.52
CA THR A 196 -2.21 -8.97 -19.99
C THR A 196 -3.09 -7.87 -19.42
N LEU A 197 -2.54 -7.02 -18.55
CA LEU A 197 -3.22 -5.84 -18.00
C LEU A 197 -3.71 -4.91 -19.12
N TRP A 198 -2.85 -4.61 -20.09
CA TRP A 198 -3.16 -3.69 -21.18
C TRP A 198 -4.26 -4.22 -22.10
N ARG A 199 -4.33 -5.54 -22.32
CA ARG A 199 -5.44 -6.15 -23.05
C ARG A 199 -6.76 -5.99 -22.31
N LEU A 200 -6.76 -6.11 -20.98
CA LEU A 200 -7.95 -5.89 -20.16
C LEU A 200 -8.41 -4.44 -20.22
N VAL A 201 -7.47 -3.48 -20.14
CA VAL A 201 -7.76 -2.05 -20.33
C VAL A 201 -8.39 -1.81 -21.70
N LYS A 202 -7.80 -2.32 -22.79
CA LYS A 202 -8.31 -2.13 -24.15
C LYS A 202 -9.68 -2.77 -24.39
N ASN A 203 -9.96 -3.89 -23.73
CA ASN A 203 -11.21 -4.64 -23.89
C ASN A 203 -12.27 -4.28 -22.82
N ARG A 204 -12.00 -3.32 -21.94
CA ARG A 204 -12.94 -2.93 -20.87
C ARG A 204 -14.24 -2.39 -21.47
N ASN A 205 -15.35 -2.65 -20.79
CA ASN A 205 -16.60 -1.97 -21.11
C ASN A 205 -16.51 -0.54 -20.56
N LYS A 206 -16.42 0.45 -21.45
CA LYS A 206 -16.29 1.87 -21.10
C LYS A 206 -17.55 2.46 -20.45
N ASP A 207 -18.70 1.83 -20.65
CA ASP A 207 -19.95 2.23 -19.97
C ASP A 207 -19.97 1.81 -18.49
N LYS A 208 -18.95 1.06 -18.05
CA LYS A 208 -18.75 0.70 -16.64
C LYS A 208 -17.58 1.51 -16.11
N ASN A 209 -17.78 2.16 -14.96
CA ASN A 209 -16.73 2.83 -14.19
C ASN A 209 -15.72 1.79 -13.67
N ILE A 210 -14.81 1.35 -14.54
CA ILE A 210 -13.74 0.38 -14.26
C ILE A 210 -12.47 1.19 -14.00
N TYR A 211 -11.91 1.03 -12.81
CA TYR A 211 -10.71 1.73 -12.38
C TYR A 211 -9.47 0.83 -12.52
N ASP A 212 -8.29 1.42 -12.37
CA ASP A 212 -7.00 0.74 -12.34
C ASP A 212 -6.95 -0.40 -11.31
N MET A 213 -7.49 -0.16 -10.12
CA MET A 213 -7.57 -1.18 -9.06
C MET A 213 -8.45 -2.38 -9.45
N ASP A 214 -9.51 -2.18 -10.23
CA ASP A 214 -10.36 -3.26 -10.73
C ASP A 214 -9.57 -4.12 -11.71
N ILE A 215 -8.86 -3.50 -12.65
CA ILE A 215 -8.00 -4.19 -13.63
C ILE A 215 -6.90 -4.98 -12.90
N LEU A 216 -6.19 -4.36 -11.95
CA LEU A 216 -5.15 -5.02 -11.16
C LEU A 216 -5.69 -6.19 -10.34
N SER A 217 -6.90 -6.05 -9.81
CA SER A 217 -7.58 -7.10 -9.05
C SER A 217 -8.04 -8.28 -9.92
N THR A 218 -7.97 -8.22 -11.25
CA THR A 218 -8.28 -9.38 -12.11
C THR A 218 -7.09 -10.33 -12.29
N VAL A 219 -5.86 -9.81 -12.30
CA VAL A 219 -4.64 -10.63 -12.51
C VAL A 219 -4.00 -11.09 -11.21
N SER A 220 -4.29 -10.38 -10.12
CA SER A 220 -3.72 -10.63 -8.80
C SER A 220 -4.38 -11.74 -7.94
N PRO A 221 -5.64 -12.18 -8.13
CA PRO A 221 -6.29 -13.13 -7.19
C PRO A 221 -5.55 -14.45 -7.04
N SER A 222 -4.96 -14.96 -8.13
CA SER A 222 -4.17 -16.20 -8.12
C SER A 222 -2.85 -16.06 -7.35
N TYR A 223 -2.33 -14.83 -7.24
CA TYR A 223 -1.10 -14.51 -6.53
C TYR A 223 -1.39 -14.12 -5.07
N LEU A 224 -2.51 -13.47 -4.79
CA LEU A 224 -2.84 -12.97 -3.45
C LEU A 224 -3.36 -14.05 -2.50
N TYR A 225 -3.77 -15.21 -3.02
CA TYR A 225 -4.49 -16.23 -2.27
C TYR A 225 -3.70 -17.54 -2.17
N ASP A 226 -3.48 -18.01 -0.95
CA ASP A 226 -3.01 -19.39 -0.70
C ASP A 226 -4.21 -20.28 -0.30
N PRO A 227 -4.64 -21.22 -1.17
CA PRO A 227 -5.76 -22.11 -0.88
C PRO A 227 -5.45 -23.17 0.18
N SER A 228 -4.19 -23.34 0.59
CA SER A 228 -3.79 -24.33 1.60
C SER A 228 -3.98 -23.85 3.05
N HIS A 229 -4.26 -22.57 3.28
CA HIS A 229 -4.46 -22.01 4.62
C HIS A 229 -5.95 -21.83 4.95
N VAL A 230 -6.39 -22.47 6.05
CA VAL A 230 -7.76 -22.32 6.58
C VAL A 230 -7.90 -20.91 7.16
N GLY A 231 -8.67 -20.07 6.47
CA GLY A 231 -8.67 -18.62 6.69
C GLY A 231 -7.69 -17.96 5.74
N ALA A 232 -8.19 -17.54 4.58
CA ALA A 232 -7.43 -16.94 3.49
C ALA A 232 -6.54 -15.79 3.97
N THR A 233 -5.26 -16.08 4.23
CA THR A 233 -4.29 -15.03 4.56
C THR A 233 -3.67 -14.54 3.26
N LYS A 234 -3.82 -13.23 3.01
CA LYS A 234 -3.29 -12.60 1.80
C LYS A 234 -1.77 -12.50 1.93
N LYS A 235 -1.04 -13.34 1.20
CA LYS A 235 0.41 -13.49 1.41
C LYS A 235 1.20 -12.24 0.97
N TYR A 236 0.65 -11.40 0.07
CA TYR A 236 1.37 -10.30 -0.57
C TYR A 236 0.63 -8.94 -0.55
N LEU A 237 -0.18 -8.68 0.47
CA LEU A 237 -0.60 -7.31 0.77
C LEU A 237 0.42 -6.64 1.68
N LEU A 238 0.82 -5.43 1.29
CA LEU A 238 1.54 -4.52 2.16
C LEU A 238 0.53 -3.93 3.16
N PRO A 239 0.74 -4.12 4.48
CA PRO A 239 -0.13 -3.52 5.49
C PRO A 239 -0.19 -2.01 5.35
N ALA A 240 -1.36 -1.40 5.56
CA ALA A 240 -1.49 0.06 5.52
C ALA A 240 -0.63 0.70 6.62
N TYR A 241 -0.70 0.20 7.85
CA TYR A 241 0.19 0.63 8.92
C TYR A 241 1.50 -0.20 8.94
N PRO A 242 2.69 0.42 9.04
CA PRO A 242 3.00 1.85 9.08
C PRO A 242 3.32 2.45 7.70
N ASN A 243 3.04 1.73 6.62
CA ASN A 243 3.54 2.06 5.28
C ASN A 243 2.87 3.30 4.68
N ILE A 244 1.54 3.35 4.65
CA ILE A 244 0.77 4.40 3.96
C ILE A 244 -0.63 4.56 4.56
N MET A 245 -1.01 5.81 4.84
CA MET A 245 -2.31 6.17 5.40
C MET A 245 -3.02 7.18 4.50
N LEU A 246 -4.31 7.01 4.26
CA LEU A 246 -5.12 8.06 3.64
C LEU A 246 -5.38 9.19 4.65
N THR A 247 -5.34 10.45 4.25
CA THR A 247 -5.59 11.57 5.17
C THR A 247 -6.97 11.51 5.84
N GLY A 248 -7.95 10.90 5.19
CA GLY A 248 -9.32 10.70 5.66
C GLY A 248 -9.40 9.75 6.86
N GLU A 249 -8.34 8.96 7.11
CA GLU A 249 -8.22 8.18 8.34
C GLU A 249 -8.27 9.06 9.58
N LEU A 250 -7.73 10.29 9.51
CA LEU A 250 -7.76 11.26 10.60
C LEU A 250 -9.18 11.72 10.95
N LYS A 251 -10.14 11.56 10.02
CA LYS A 251 -11.55 11.91 10.22
C LYS A 251 -12.35 10.75 10.81
N THR A 252 -11.79 9.54 10.86
CA THR A 252 -12.49 8.40 11.44
C THR A 252 -12.34 8.39 12.96
N LYS A 253 -13.32 7.84 13.67
CA LYS A 253 -13.24 7.61 15.13
C LYS A 253 -12.63 6.25 15.47
N ASN A 254 -12.45 5.39 14.47
CA ASN A 254 -12.16 3.98 14.65
C ASN A 254 -11.08 3.54 13.65
N HIS A 255 -9.84 3.57 14.11
CA HIS A 255 -8.67 3.22 13.32
C HIS A 255 -8.41 1.71 13.23
N ASN A 256 -9.33 0.87 13.72
CA ASN A 256 -9.09 -0.57 13.79
C ASN A 256 -8.85 -1.19 12.41
N THR A 257 -9.51 -0.74 11.35
CA THR A 257 -9.32 -1.30 10.00
C THR A 257 -7.92 -0.98 9.47
N PHE A 258 -7.47 0.27 9.60
CA PHE A 258 -6.12 0.70 9.28
C PHE A 258 -5.06 -0.08 10.08
N LEU A 259 -5.25 -0.20 11.40
CA LEU A 259 -4.30 -0.84 12.31
C LEU A 259 -4.31 -2.38 12.25
N LYS A 260 -5.46 -3.01 11.96
CA LYS A 260 -5.61 -4.47 11.84
C LYS A 260 -4.91 -5.07 10.62
N SER A 261 -4.38 -4.25 9.71
CA SER A 261 -3.74 -4.72 8.48
C SER A 261 -2.57 -5.70 8.67
N ARG A 262 -2.06 -5.93 9.90
CA ARG A 262 -1.40 -7.19 10.31
C ARG A 262 -1.21 -7.38 11.83
N TYR A 263 -1.43 -6.35 12.64
CA TYR A 263 -1.14 -6.40 14.07
C TYR A 263 -2.33 -6.93 14.87
N ALA A 264 -2.56 -8.25 14.80
CA ALA A 264 -3.59 -8.91 15.61
C ALA A 264 -3.21 -9.03 17.10
N SER A 265 -1.98 -8.67 17.49
CA SER A 265 -1.41 -8.97 18.80
C SER A 265 -0.96 -7.75 19.63
N GLN A 266 -0.99 -6.53 19.08
CA GLN A 266 -0.74 -5.32 19.88
C GLN A 266 -2.06 -4.62 20.23
N PRO A 267 -2.21 -4.07 21.45
CA PRO A 267 -3.38 -3.29 21.78
C PRO A 267 -3.45 -2.07 20.83
N LEU A 268 -4.47 -2.08 19.97
CA LEU A 268 -4.76 -1.06 18.93
C LEU A 268 -5.17 0.31 19.53
N SER A 269 -4.89 0.54 20.81
CA SER A 269 -5.55 1.56 21.63
C SER A 269 -4.83 2.90 21.71
N ASP A 270 -3.62 3.05 21.15
CA ASP A 270 -2.86 4.31 21.21
C ASP A 270 -2.63 4.93 19.83
N TRP A 271 -3.71 5.41 19.22
CA TRP A 271 -3.68 6.11 17.94
C TRP A 271 -2.67 7.28 17.88
N PRO A 272 -2.60 8.19 18.88
CA PRO A 272 -1.67 9.31 18.86
C PRO A 272 -0.20 8.93 18.70
N SER A 273 0.24 7.82 19.32
CA SER A 273 1.61 7.30 19.18
C SER A 273 1.79 6.55 17.86
N MET A 274 0.81 5.72 17.49
CA MET A 274 0.87 4.91 16.26
C MET A 274 1.01 5.78 15.01
N ARG A 275 0.22 6.84 14.88
CA ARG A 275 0.26 7.70 13.68
C ARG A 275 1.60 8.41 13.44
N GLN A 276 2.45 8.57 14.47
CA GLN A 276 3.81 9.12 14.32
C GLN A 276 4.75 8.15 13.57
N ASN A 277 4.37 6.88 13.48
CA ASN A 277 5.17 5.85 12.80
C ASN A 277 4.92 5.76 11.30
N ILE A 278 3.91 6.45 10.78
CA ILE A 278 3.50 6.41 9.38
C ILE A 278 4.63 6.93 8.47
N SER A 279 4.87 6.22 7.38
CA SER A 279 5.94 6.53 6.42
C SER A 279 5.47 7.41 5.25
N LEU A 280 4.25 7.17 4.77
CA LEU A 280 3.60 7.91 3.68
C LEU A 280 2.19 8.32 4.09
N VAL A 281 1.78 9.50 3.65
CA VAL A 281 0.39 9.95 3.71
C VAL A 281 -0.10 10.16 2.29
N HIS A 282 -1.30 9.69 1.95
CA HIS A 282 -1.85 9.79 0.61
C HIS A 282 -3.14 10.60 0.63
N PHE A 283 -3.23 11.62 -0.23
CA PHE A 283 -4.33 12.57 -0.24
C PHE A 283 -5.49 12.09 -1.13
N SER A 284 -6.01 10.89 -0.91
CA SER A 284 -7.10 10.31 -1.70
C SER A 284 -8.30 9.94 -0.85
N ASP A 285 -9.01 10.98 -0.43
CA ASP A 285 -10.01 10.90 0.61
C ASP A 285 -11.44 11.11 0.12
N TRP A 286 -11.83 10.54 -1.04
CA TRP A 286 -13.19 10.76 -1.54
C TRP A 286 -14.22 10.62 -0.41
N PRO A 287 -15.08 11.64 -0.17
CA PRO A 287 -15.39 12.79 -1.03
C PRO A 287 -14.54 14.07 -0.81
N ASP A 288 -13.55 14.05 0.07
CA ASP A 288 -12.74 15.22 0.40
C ASP A 288 -11.88 15.68 -0.80
N PRO A 289 -11.74 17.00 -1.00
CA PRO A 289 -11.00 17.53 -2.13
C PRO A 289 -9.49 17.33 -1.96
N LYS A 290 -8.77 17.35 -3.08
CA LYS A 290 -7.31 17.28 -3.10
C LYS A 290 -6.67 18.50 -2.42
N PRO A 291 -5.46 18.40 -1.85
CA PRO A 291 -4.86 19.46 -1.06
C PRO A 291 -4.61 20.76 -1.84
N TRP A 292 -4.44 20.68 -3.16
CA TRP A 292 -4.31 21.86 -4.05
C TRP A 292 -5.66 22.53 -4.41
N VAL A 293 -6.79 21.93 -4.04
CA VAL A 293 -8.13 22.47 -4.30
C VAL A 293 -8.66 23.30 -3.13
N PHE A 294 -8.12 23.12 -1.91
CA PHE A 294 -8.59 23.89 -0.75
C PHE A 294 -8.25 25.37 -0.89
N ASN A 295 -9.28 26.21 -0.82
CA ASN A 295 -9.11 27.64 -0.57
C ASN A 295 -8.68 27.90 0.88
N ASN A 296 -9.18 27.10 1.81
CA ASN A 296 -8.89 27.19 3.23
C ASN A 296 -8.90 25.79 3.89
N ILE A 297 -7.75 25.34 4.37
CA ILE A 297 -7.57 24.03 5.01
C ILE A 297 -8.38 23.84 6.30
N TYR A 298 -8.87 24.94 6.89
CA TYR A 298 -9.67 24.92 8.11
C TYR A 298 -11.15 24.59 7.87
N ASP A 299 -11.60 24.58 6.61
CA ASP A 299 -13.01 24.33 6.26
C ASP A 299 -13.37 22.84 6.34
N ASP A 300 -12.37 21.96 6.40
CA ASP A 300 -12.54 20.50 6.30
C ASP A 300 -11.71 19.73 7.34
N LEU A 301 -11.61 20.32 8.54
CA LEU A 301 -10.92 19.68 9.65
C LEU A 301 -11.62 18.37 10.07
N PRO A 302 -10.87 17.40 10.61
CA PRO A 302 -11.45 16.28 11.34
C PRO A 302 -12.43 16.72 12.43
N VAL A 303 -13.20 15.79 12.99
CA VAL A 303 -14.05 16.10 14.15
C VAL A 303 -13.19 16.10 15.41
N CYS A 304 -13.26 17.16 16.22
CA CYS A 304 -12.53 17.21 17.49
C CYS A 304 -13.25 16.39 18.56
N ASP A 305 -12.79 15.17 18.79
CA ASP A 305 -13.26 14.30 19.87
C ASP A 305 -12.35 14.45 21.11
N GLY A 306 -12.43 15.57 21.83
CA GLY A 306 -11.80 15.75 23.14
C GLY A 306 -11.03 17.07 23.31
N LEU A 307 -10.25 17.20 24.40
CA LEU A 307 -9.57 18.46 24.75
C LEU A 307 -8.33 18.77 23.89
N SER A 308 -7.70 17.76 23.28
CA SER A 308 -6.43 17.94 22.55
C SER A 308 -6.57 18.20 21.05
N CYS A 309 -7.74 17.92 20.45
CA CYS A 309 -7.99 17.94 19.00
C CYS A 309 -6.79 17.43 18.18
N SER A 310 -6.15 16.34 18.63
CA SER A 310 -4.80 16.01 18.15
C SER A 310 -4.75 15.64 16.66
N ASP A 311 -5.85 15.15 16.09
CA ASP A 311 -6.00 14.88 14.65
C ASP A 311 -6.14 16.16 13.83
N HIS A 312 -6.71 17.23 14.38
CA HIS A 312 -6.74 18.54 13.70
C HIS A 312 -5.33 19.06 13.50
N GLN A 313 -4.50 18.99 14.55
CA GLN A 313 -3.13 19.47 14.50
C GLN A 313 -2.32 18.70 13.46
N VAL A 314 -2.53 17.39 13.36
CA VAL A 314 -1.85 16.56 12.36
C VAL A 314 -2.37 16.83 10.95
N TRP A 315 -3.69 16.94 10.76
CA TRP A 315 -4.29 17.34 9.49
C TRP A 315 -3.72 18.66 8.98
N ILE A 316 -3.72 19.69 9.84
CA ILE A 316 -3.15 21.00 9.55
C ILE A 316 -1.66 20.86 9.20
N SER A 317 -0.89 20.08 9.97
CA SER A 317 0.54 19.92 9.72
C SER A 317 0.84 19.28 8.37
N TYR A 318 0.06 18.28 7.94
CA TYR A 318 0.23 17.63 6.64
C TYR A 318 -0.12 18.57 5.49
N HIS A 319 -1.23 19.30 5.60
CA HIS A 319 -1.62 20.27 4.57
C HIS A 319 -0.66 21.46 4.51
N GLN A 320 -0.21 21.99 5.64
CA GLN A 320 0.80 23.05 5.69
C GLN A 320 2.14 22.59 5.10
N LYS A 321 2.58 21.36 5.40
CA LYS A 321 3.77 20.78 4.79
C LYS A 321 3.60 20.65 3.27
N TYR A 322 2.45 20.15 2.81
CA TYR A 322 2.12 20.09 1.38
C TYR A 322 2.18 21.49 0.73
N HIS A 323 1.48 22.49 1.25
CA HIS A 323 1.48 23.85 0.68
C HIS A 323 2.87 24.50 0.70
N SER A 324 3.66 24.25 1.74
CA SER A 324 5.04 24.72 1.79
C SER A 324 5.91 24.10 0.70
N LEU A 325 5.73 22.81 0.39
CA LEU A 325 6.42 22.14 -0.70
C LEU A 325 5.91 22.63 -2.06
N HIS A 326 4.60 22.75 -2.22
CA HIS A 326 3.97 23.27 -3.42
C HIS A 326 4.48 24.67 -3.77
N ASN A 327 4.46 25.61 -2.82
CA ASN A 327 4.97 26.97 -3.04
C ASN A 327 6.46 27.01 -3.38
N LYS A 328 7.23 26.03 -2.90
CA LYS A 328 8.66 25.92 -3.16
C LYS A 328 8.95 25.38 -4.57
N TYR A 329 8.24 24.34 -4.99
CA TYR A 329 8.54 23.59 -6.21
C TYR A 329 7.70 24.01 -7.42
N CYS A 330 6.52 24.59 -7.17
CA CYS A 330 5.55 25.01 -8.17
C CYS A 330 5.05 26.43 -7.88
N PRO A 331 5.95 27.44 -7.87
CA PRO A 331 5.53 28.82 -7.68
C PRO A 331 4.61 29.26 -8.84
N SER A 332 3.56 30.00 -8.51
CA SER A 332 2.57 30.56 -9.44
C SER A 332 3.17 31.53 -10.46
#